data_AF-A0A6J4LGX2-F1
#
_entry.id   AF-A0A6J4LGX2-F1
#
_cell.length_a   1.000
_cell.length_b   1.000
_cell.length_c   1.000
_cell.angle_alpha   90.00
_cell.angle_beta   90.00
_cell.angle_gamma   90.00
#
_symmetry.space_group_name_H-M   'P 1'
#
loop_
_entity.id
_entity.type
_entity.pdbx_description
1 polymer ?
#
loop_
_entity_poly.entity_id
_entity_poly.type
_entity_poly.pdbx_seq_one_letter_code
_entity_poly.pdbx_strand_id
1 'polypeptide(L)'
;MTGDADRHALPPALLHDLRTPLGQIIGYAELLAERAAEAGDERFAPDLEKISAAGYRILALLEESFTATRADAPGALTWADVDMLRGLPGADAARLADRIAALLPPRTADRP
;
A
#
# COMPACT_ATOMS: atom_id res chain seq x y z
N MET A 1 13.56 -17.47 20.55
CA MET A 1 12.12 -17.11 20.60
C MET A 1 11.72 -16.39 19.31
N THR A 2 11.89 -17.04 18.15
CA THR A 2 11.54 -16.46 16.84
C THR A 2 10.25 -17.12 16.41
N GLY A 3 9.11 -16.50 16.69
CA GLY A 3 7.81 -17.12 16.46
C GLY A 3 6.67 -16.19 16.79
N ASP A 4 6.55 -15.07 16.08
CA ASP A 4 5.29 -14.32 16.05
C ASP A 4 5.11 -13.41 14.82
N ALA A 5 6.21 -12.86 14.28
CA ALA A 5 6.11 -11.81 13.27
C ALA A 5 5.54 -12.28 11.90
N ASP A 6 5.70 -13.56 11.53
CA ASP A 6 5.33 -14.04 10.19
C ASP A 6 3.88 -14.53 10.04
N ARG A 7 3.11 -14.68 11.14
CA ARG A 7 1.80 -15.35 11.08
C ARG A 7 0.63 -14.50 10.53
N HIS A 8 0.89 -13.27 10.09
CA HIS A 8 -0.15 -12.35 9.60
C HIS A 8 0.15 -11.73 8.23
N ALA A 9 1.26 -12.07 7.58
CA ALA A 9 1.58 -11.55 6.25
C ALA A 9 0.80 -12.33 5.18
N LEU A 10 -0.14 -11.67 4.50
CA LEU A 10 -0.82 -12.25 3.35
C LEU A 10 0.15 -12.31 2.15
N PRO A 11 0.14 -13.39 1.34
CA PRO A 11 0.95 -13.46 0.12
C PRO A 11 0.68 -12.26 -0.80
N PRO A 12 1.71 -11.66 -1.45
CA PRO A 12 1.54 -10.50 -2.33
C PRO A 12 0.51 -10.70 -3.46
N ALA A 13 0.40 -11.92 -3.99
CA ALA A 13 -0.62 -12.27 -4.98
C ALA A 13 -2.04 -12.19 -4.40
N LEU A 14 -2.26 -12.71 -3.18
CA LEU A 14 -3.55 -12.64 -2.50
C LEU A 14 -3.93 -11.20 -2.16
N LEU A 15 -2.96 -10.36 -1.77
CA LEU A 15 -3.19 -8.93 -1.55
C LEU A 15 -3.66 -8.22 -2.84
N HIS A 16 -3.03 -8.53 -3.96
CA HIS A 16 -3.42 -7.98 -5.26
C HIS A 16 -4.84 -8.42 -5.64
N ASP A 17 -5.15 -9.69 -5.45
CA ASP A 17 -6.47 -10.26 -5.74
C ASP A 17 -7.58 -9.70 -4.84
N LEU A 18 -7.25 -9.21 -3.64
CA LEU A 18 -8.20 -8.57 -2.72
C LEU A 18 -8.46 -7.09 -3.02
N ARG A 19 -7.53 -6.39 -3.67
CA ARG A 19 -7.70 -4.96 -4.02
C ARG A 19 -8.87 -4.72 -4.97
N THR A 20 -9.01 -5.56 -5.99
CA THR A 20 -10.08 -5.44 -6.98
C THR A 20 -11.48 -5.59 -6.37
N PRO A 21 -11.82 -6.67 -5.63
CA PRO A 21 -13.13 -6.81 -5.01
C PRO A 21 -13.40 -5.76 -3.92
N LEU A 22 -12.38 -5.32 -3.16
CA LEU A 22 -12.54 -4.21 -2.20
C LEU A 22 -12.84 -2.88 -2.92
N GLY A 23 -12.13 -2.58 -4.00
CA GLY A 23 -12.38 -1.40 -4.83
C GLY A 23 -13.79 -1.41 -5.42
N GLN A 24 -14.30 -2.59 -5.83
CA GLN A 24 -15.68 -2.73 -6.29
C GLN A 24 -16.68 -2.44 -5.17
N ILE A 25 -16.48 -2.97 -3.96
CA ILE A 25 -17.37 -2.72 -2.80
C ILE A 25 -17.42 -1.22 -2.47
N ILE A 26 -16.26 -0.56 -2.44
CA ILE A 26 -16.15 0.88 -2.20
C ILE A 26 -16.87 1.65 -3.30
N GLY A 27 -16.56 1.37 -4.56
CA GLY A 27 -17.15 2.07 -5.70
C GLY A 27 -18.66 1.89 -5.80
N TYR A 28 -19.19 0.71 -5.47
CA TYR A 28 -20.64 0.50 -5.40
C TYR A 28 -21.29 1.27 -4.25
N ALA A 29 -20.64 1.34 -3.08
CA ALA A 29 -21.16 2.10 -1.94
C ALA A 29 -21.21 3.61 -2.25
N GLU A 30 -20.14 4.15 -2.85
CA GLU A 30 -20.06 5.55 -3.28
C GLU A 30 -21.10 5.85 -4.38
N LEU A 31 -21.20 5.01 -5.41
CA LEU A 31 -22.17 5.17 -6.49
C LEU A 31 -23.62 5.17 -5.98
N LEU A 32 -23.95 4.27 -5.03
CA LEU A 32 -25.28 4.23 -4.43
C LEU A 32 -25.57 5.47 -3.58
N ALA A 33 -24.56 6.02 -2.90
CA ALA A 33 -24.70 7.23 -2.11
C ALA A 33 -24.95 8.45 -3.02
N GLU A 34 -24.22 8.54 -4.13
CA GLU A 34 -24.44 9.56 -5.17
C GLU A 34 -25.87 9.48 -5.73
N ARG A 35 -26.34 8.28 -6.08
CA ARG A 35 -27.71 8.07 -6.60
C ARG A 35 -28.79 8.40 -5.57
N ALA A 36 -28.55 8.08 -4.29
CA ALA A 36 -29.43 8.43 -3.19
C ALA A 36 -29.57 9.95 -3.03
N ALA A 37 -28.45 10.68 -3.12
CA ALA A 37 -28.44 12.14 -3.09
C ALA A 37 -29.16 12.74 -4.30
N GLU A 38 -28.91 12.23 -5.51
CA GLU A 38 -29.60 12.66 -6.75
C GLU A 38 -31.13 12.45 -6.67
N ALA A 39 -31.56 11.37 -6.03
CA ALA A 39 -32.97 11.03 -5.85
C ALA A 39 -33.63 11.73 -4.64
N GLY A 40 -32.85 12.41 -3.77
CA GLY A 40 -33.32 12.95 -2.49
C GLY A 40 -33.73 11.88 -1.48
N ASP A 41 -33.29 10.62 -1.65
CA ASP A 41 -33.60 9.48 -0.79
C ASP A 41 -32.34 9.00 -0.05
N GLU A 42 -31.91 9.79 0.93
CA GLU A 42 -30.66 9.58 1.67
C GLU A 42 -30.77 8.62 2.86
N ARG A 43 -31.87 7.85 2.97
CA ARG A 43 -32.15 6.97 4.11
C ARG A 43 -31.01 5.99 4.43
N PHE A 44 -30.26 5.56 3.41
CA PHE A 44 -29.13 4.64 3.53
C PHE A 44 -27.75 5.31 3.42
N ALA A 45 -27.68 6.62 3.17
CA ALA A 45 -26.39 7.32 3.02
C ALA A 45 -25.44 7.09 4.21
N PRO A 46 -25.90 7.13 5.49
CA PRO A 46 -25.01 6.86 6.62
C PRO A 46 -24.45 5.44 6.66
N ASP A 47 -25.16 4.45 6.12
CA ASP A 47 -24.69 3.07 6.09
C ASP A 47 -23.76 2.82 4.90
N LEU A 48 -24.01 3.46 3.76
CA LEU A 48 -23.12 3.44 2.59
C LEU A 48 -21.75 4.07 2.91
N GLU A 49 -21.75 5.18 3.68
CA GLU A 49 -20.50 5.80 4.18
C GLU A 49 -19.72 4.86 5.10
N LYS A 50 -20.41 4.14 6.01
CA LYS A 50 -19.74 3.15 6.86
C LYS A 50 -19.13 2.01 6.04
N ILE A 51 -19.80 1.57 4.97
CA ILE A 51 -19.31 0.50 4.10
C ILE A 51 -18.05 0.94 3.35
N SER A 52 -18.06 2.12 2.73
CA SER A 52 -16.87 2.63 2.03
C SER A 52 -15.72 2.88 3.00
N ALA A 53 -15.98 3.47 4.17
CA ALA A 53 -14.97 3.69 5.21
C ALA A 53 -14.36 2.37 5.72
N ALA A 54 -15.16 1.32 5.91
CA ALA A 54 -14.65 -0.01 6.26
C ALA A 54 -13.77 -0.60 5.13
N GLY A 55 -14.17 -0.43 3.87
CA GLY A 55 -13.38 -0.85 2.71
C GLY A 55 -12.01 -0.17 2.66
N TYR A 56 -11.97 1.17 2.82
CA TYR A 56 -10.72 1.92 2.90
C TYR A 56 -9.85 1.51 4.09
N ARG A 57 -10.46 1.25 5.25
CA ARG A 57 -9.73 0.77 6.43
C ARG A 57 -9.07 -0.60 6.20
N ILE A 58 -9.74 -1.50 5.49
CA ILE A 58 -9.16 -2.79 5.12
C ILE A 58 -8.00 -2.58 4.14
N LEU A 59 -8.16 -1.74 3.11
CA LEU A 59 -7.07 -1.42 2.18
C LEU A 59 -5.82 -0.89 2.91
N ALA A 60 -5.99 0.01 3.87
CA ALA A 60 -4.89 0.54 4.68
C ALA A 60 -4.18 -0.57 5.49
N LEU A 61 -4.94 -1.44 6.17
CA LEU A 61 -4.38 -2.57 6.92
C LEU A 61 -3.62 -3.55 6.00
N LEU A 62 -4.13 -3.79 4.79
CA LEU A 62 -3.46 -4.63 3.79
C LEU A 62 -2.13 -4.01 3.36
N GLU A 63 -2.07 -2.69 3.18
CA GLU A 63 -0.84 -1.97 2.80
C GLU A 63 0.20 -1.90 3.94
N GLU A 64 -0.25 -1.77 5.20
CA GLU A 64 0.59 -1.80 6.39
C GLU A 64 1.28 -3.17 6.58
N SER A 65 0.56 -4.28 6.33
CA SER A 65 1.10 -5.65 6.44
C SER A 65 2.27 -5.94 5.49
N PHE A 66 2.28 -5.29 4.32
CA PHE A 66 3.35 -5.42 3.34
C PHE A 66 4.59 -4.58 3.72
N THR A 67 4.37 -3.43 4.37
CA THR A 67 5.45 -2.52 4.79
C THR A 67 6.29 -3.14 5.92
N ALA A 68 5.66 -3.88 6.83
CA ALA A 68 6.35 -4.63 7.88
C ALA A 68 7.21 -5.79 7.32
N THR A 69 6.74 -6.48 6.28
CA THR A 69 7.42 -7.66 5.72
C THR A 69 8.64 -7.31 4.84
N ARG A 70 8.73 -6.07 4.31
CA ARG A 70 9.91 -5.63 3.55
C ARG A 70 11.15 -5.43 4.44
N ALA A 71 10.96 -5.14 5.72
CA ALA A 71 12.08 -4.92 6.63
C ALA A 71 12.92 -6.19 6.86
N ASP A 72 12.37 -7.40 6.62
CA ASP A 72 12.98 -8.67 7.02
C ASP A 72 13.16 -9.74 5.91
N ALA A 73 13.04 -9.40 4.61
CA ALA A 73 13.21 -10.39 3.52
C ALA A 73 14.61 -10.38 2.86
N PRO A 74 15.24 -11.55 2.56
CA PRO A 74 16.49 -11.61 1.80
C PRO A 74 16.22 -11.14 0.35
N GLY A 75 16.83 -10.01 -0.02
CA GLY A 75 16.48 -9.23 -1.22
C GLY A 75 15.94 -7.83 -0.91
N ALA A 76 16.01 -7.39 0.35
CA ALA A 76 15.78 -6.00 0.72
C ALA A 76 16.64 -5.07 -0.15
N LEU A 77 16.00 -4.08 -0.79
CA LEU A 77 16.69 -3.06 -1.58
C LEU A 77 17.77 -2.42 -0.71
N THR A 78 18.99 -2.40 -1.22
CA THR A 78 20.15 -1.86 -0.52
C THR A 78 20.60 -0.57 -1.17
N TRP A 79 21.49 0.15 -0.49
CA TRP A 79 22.20 1.25 -1.11
C TRP A 79 23.03 0.82 -2.33
N ALA A 80 23.44 -0.46 -2.44
CA ALA A 80 24.12 -0.97 -3.62
C ALA A 80 23.19 -1.02 -4.85
N ASP A 81 21.91 -1.34 -4.66
CA ASP A 81 20.91 -1.34 -5.74
C ASP A 81 20.59 0.10 -6.19
N VAL A 82 20.55 1.05 -5.26
CA VAL A 82 20.42 2.48 -5.57
C VAL A 82 21.62 2.98 -6.37
N ASP A 83 22.83 2.64 -5.94
CA ASP A 83 24.07 3.05 -6.60
C ASP A 83 24.15 2.46 -8.02
N MET A 84 23.70 1.22 -8.21
CA MET A 84 23.57 0.58 -9.54
C MET A 84 22.59 1.35 -10.45
N LEU A 85 21.39 1.67 -9.95
CA LEU A 85 20.35 2.38 -10.72
C LEU A 85 20.79 3.78 -11.15
N ARG A 86 21.55 4.49 -10.31
CA ARG A 86 22.11 5.81 -10.65
C ARG A 86 23.15 5.74 -11.77
N GLY A 87 23.78 4.58 -11.99
CA GLY A 87 24.72 4.34 -13.08
C GLY A 87 24.07 4.08 -14.43
N LEU A 88 22.74 3.88 -14.48
CA LEU A 88 22.01 3.64 -15.73
C LEU A 88 21.66 4.97 -16.43
N PRO A 89 21.70 5.02 -17.78
CA PRO A 89 21.33 6.22 -18.52
C PRO A 89 19.81 6.44 -18.52
N GLY A 90 19.39 7.70 -18.42
CA GLY A 90 18.00 8.12 -18.55
C GLY A 90 17.36 8.67 -17.28
N ALA A 91 16.43 9.61 -17.45
CA ALA A 91 15.81 10.33 -16.33
C ALA A 91 14.93 9.43 -15.43
N ASP A 92 14.38 8.35 -15.97
CA ASP A 92 13.49 7.46 -15.23
C ASP A 92 14.24 6.60 -14.22
N ALA A 93 15.45 6.14 -14.57
CA ALA A 93 16.32 5.39 -13.66
C ALA A 93 16.77 6.25 -12.47
N ALA A 94 17.12 7.51 -12.72
CA ALA A 94 17.49 8.47 -11.68
C ALA A 94 16.34 8.74 -10.70
N ARG A 95 15.12 9.00 -11.22
CA ARG A 95 13.93 9.22 -10.40
C ARG A 95 13.55 8.00 -9.57
N LEU A 96 13.72 6.80 -10.13
CA LEU A 96 13.48 5.55 -9.41
C LEU A 96 14.51 5.35 -8.29
N ALA A 97 15.79 5.65 -8.54
CA ALA A 97 16.84 5.59 -7.54
C ALA A 97 16.57 6.55 -6.36
N ASP A 98 16.11 7.77 -6.64
CA ASP A 98 15.77 8.75 -5.59
C ASP A 98 14.58 8.29 -4.75
N ARG A 99 13.53 7.74 -5.37
CA ARG A 99 12.38 7.17 -4.66
C ARG A 99 12.78 5.98 -3.78
N ILE A 100 13.65 5.10 -4.26
CA ILE A 100 14.12 3.94 -3.47
C ILE A 100 15.01 4.41 -2.32
N ALA A 101 15.92 5.35 -2.55
CA ALA A 101 16.78 5.92 -1.52
C ALA A 101 15.99 6.52 -0.34
N ALA A 102 14.86 7.18 -0.62
CA ALA A 102 13.98 7.74 0.40
C ALA A 102 13.28 6.69 1.28
N LEU A 103 13.25 5.43 0.85
CA LEU A 103 12.67 4.31 1.59
C LEU A 103 13.72 3.54 2.40
N LEU A 104 15.01 3.86 2.24
CA LEU A 104 16.11 3.19 2.93
C LEU A 104 16.51 3.95 4.21
N PRO A 105 16.96 3.24 5.26
CA PRO A 105 17.57 3.88 6.40
C PRO A 105 18.83 4.67 5.96
N PRO A 106 19.18 5.75 6.69
CA PRO A 106 20.34 6.59 6.38
C PRO A 106 21.63 5.75 6.32
N ARG A 107 22.55 6.09 5.41
CA ARG A 107 23.81 5.35 5.23
C ARG A 107 24.57 5.37 6.55
N THR A 108 25.04 4.20 6.99
CA THR A 108 25.79 4.05 8.24
C THR A 108 27.08 4.88 8.27
N ALA A 109 27.61 5.28 7.11
CA ALA A 109 28.76 6.17 6.97
C ALA A 109 28.44 7.67 7.15
N ASP A 110 27.17 8.05 7.28
CA ASP A 110 26.68 9.43 7.40
C ASP A 110 26.26 9.78 8.84
N ARG A 111 26.66 8.96 9.81
CA ARG A 111 26.51 9.26 11.24
C ARG A 111 27.65 10.21 11.64
N PRO A 112 27.38 11.34 12.31
CA PRO A 112 28.42 12.28 12.72
C PRO A 112 29.44 11.66 13.68
#